data_AF-A0A7S3UR76-F1
#
_entry.id   AF-A0A7S3UR76-F1
#
_cell.length_a   1.000
_cell.length_b   1.000
_cell.length_c   1.000
_cell.angle_alpha   90.00
_cell.angle_beta   90.00
_cell.angle_gamma   90.00
#
_symmetry.space_group_name_H-M   'P 1'
#
loop_
_entity.id
_entity.type
_entity.pdbx_description
1 polymer ?
#
loop_
_entity_poly.entity_id
_entity_poly.type
_entity_poly.pdbx_seq_one_letter_code
_entity_poly.pdbx_strand_id
1 'polypeptide(L)'
;FTPLDKCPSRMCVTNQVQGKLYLQTRGSKFEKFQEVKVQELPDQVPVGHIPRSMTIQCRGGNTRLVSPGDVVTVCGVFLPQRYQGFQALKAGLIADTFLLAQAVTKHK
;
A
#
# COMPACT_ATOMS: atom_id res chain seq x y z
N PHE A 1 11.28 -5.92 -3.64
CA PHE A 1 11.05 -7.33 -4.05
C PHE A 1 12.19 -7.74 -4.97
N THR A 2 12.77 -8.91 -4.75
CA THR A 2 13.84 -9.46 -5.60
C THR A 2 13.36 -10.83 -6.07
N PRO A 3 13.11 -11.03 -7.38
CA PRO A 3 12.61 -12.31 -7.88
C PRO A 3 13.67 -13.42 -7.72
N LEU A 4 13.21 -14.67 -7.69
CA LEU A 4 14.09 -15.83 -7.74
C LEU A 4 14.44 -16.13 -9.20
N ASP A 5 15.72 -16.18 -9.52
CA ASP A 5 16.20 -16.51 -10.88
C ASP A 5 16.51 -18.01 -11.06
N LYS A 6 16.85 -18.71 -9.96
CA LYS A 6 17.21 -20.13 -9.95
C LYS A 6 16.10 -20.98 -9.34
N CYS A 7 15.78 -22.10 -9.99
CA CYS A 7 14.74 -23.03 -9.55
C CYS A 7 15.15 -23.76 -8.25
N PRO A 8 14.43 -23.57 -7.12
CA PRO A 8 14.74 -24.24 -5.86
C PRO A 8 14.10 -25.64 -5.74
N SER A 9 13.54 -26.19 -6.83
CA SER A 9 12.85 -27.47 -6.78
C SER A 9 13.79 -28.63 -6.41
N ARG A 10 13.29 -29.60 -5.63
CA ARG A 10 14.09 -30.79 -5.23
C ARG A 10 14.67 -31.53 -6.43
N MET A 11 13.91 -31.64 -7.52
CA MET A 11 14.37 -32.28 -8.76
C MET A 11 15.57 -31.56 -9.38
N CYS A 12 15.54 -30.23 -9.47
CA CYS A 12 16.67 -29.45 -10.00
C CYS A 12 17.91 -29.56 -9.10
N VAL A 13 17.71 -29.58 -7.78
CA VAL A 13 18.80 -29.72 -6.80
C VAL A 13 19.43 -31.11 -6.84
N THR A 14 18.63 -32.18 -6.80
CA THR A 14 19.12 -33.58 -6.83
C THR A 14 19.81 -33.92 -8.15
N ASN A 15 19.30 -33.40 -9.26
CA ASN A 15 19.89 -33.64 -10.59
C ASN A 15 21.04 -32.65 -10.93
N GLN A 16 21.41 -31.76 -10.00
CA GLN A 16 22.46 -30.74 -10.21
C GLN A 16 22.22 -29.84 -11.44
N VAL A 17 20.95 -29.59 -11.78
CA VAL A 17 20.54 -28.76 -12.93
C VAL A 17 20.14 -27.36 -12.46
N GLN A 18 20.76 -26.32 -13.04
CA GLN A 18 20.40 -24.94 -12.79
C GLN A 18 19.23 -24.49 -13.67
N GLY A 19 18.02 -24.87 -13.29
CA GLY A 19 16.80 -24.42 -13.98
C GLY A 19 16.60 -22.90 -13.84
N LYS A 20 16.35 -22.22 -14.96
CA LYS A 20 16.07 -20.78 -14.98
C LYS A 20 14.58 -20.53 -14.72
N LEU A 21 14.28 -19.63 -13.79
CA LEU A 21 12.91 -19.21 -13.50
C LEU A 21 12.55 -17.96 -14.30
N TYR A 22 11.28 -17.90 -14.69
CA TYR A 22 10.68 -16.75 -15.37
C TYR A 22 9.37 -16.39 -14.66
N LEU A 23 9.17 -15.11 -14.38
CA LEU A 23 7.92 -14.63 -13.77
C LEU A 23 6.76 -14.82 -14.76
N GLN A 24 5.71 -15.52 -14.33
CA GLN A 24 4.50 -15.73 -15.12
C GLN A 24 3.34 -14.96 -14.51
N THR A 25 2.85 -13.93 -15.21
CA THR A 25 1.73 -13.10 -14.74
C THR A 25 0.43 -13.90 -14.64
N ARG A 26 0.13 -14.78 -15.61
CA ARG A 26 -1.10 -15.60 -15.59
C ARG A 26 -1.17 -16.56 -14.40
N GLY A 27 -0.02 -17.01 -13.89
CA GLY A 27 0.06 -17.86 -12.68
C GLY A 27 0.14 -17.06 -11.38
N SER A 28 0.16 -15.73 -11.45
CA SER A 28 0.26 -14.84 -10.29
C SER A 28 -1.12 -14.31 -9.89
N LYS A 29 -1.35 -14.13 -8.59
CA LYS A 29 -2.57 -13.49 -8.07
C LYS A 29 -2.34 -11.99 -7.95
N PHE A 30 -3.19 -11.21 -8.63
CA PHE A 30 -3.21 -9.76 -8.51
C PHE A 30 -4.40 -9.29 -7.68
N GLU A 31 -4.20 -8.19 -6.96
CA GLU A 31 -5.25 -7.50 -6.23
C GLU A 31 -5.30 -6.03 -6.66
N LYS A 32 -6.50 -5.46 -6.77
CA LYS A 32 -6.67 -4.04 -7.06
C LYS A 32 -6.05 -3.24 -5.92
N PHE A 33 -5.29 -2.21 -6.27
CA PHE A 33 -4.69 -1.28 -5.32
C PHE A 33 -5.02 0.15 -5.74
N GLN A 34 -5.40 0.99 -4.78
CA GLN A 34 -5.63 2.41 -4.97
C GLN A 34 -5.10 3.16 -3.75
N GLU A 35 -4.35 4.22 -3.98
CA GLU A 35 -3.93 5.16 -2.94
C GLU A 35 -4.77 6.43 -3.03
N VAL A 36 -5.25 6.91 -1.89
CA VAL A 36 -6.09 8.11 -1.78
C VAL A 36 -5.48 9.00 -0.69
N LYS A 37 -5.38 10.31 -0.96
CA LYS A 37 -5.06 11.30 0.08
C LYS A 37 -6.34 11.98 0.52
N VAL A 38 -6.59 11.97 1.82
CA VAL A 38 -7.74 12.64 2.43
C VAL A 38 -7.23 13.81 3.26
N GLN A 39 -7.94 14.93 3.18
CA GLN A 39 -7.70 16.13 3.96
C GLN A 39 -8.77 16.26 5.05
N GLU A 40 -8.40 16.84 6.18
CA GLU A 40 -9.35 17.22 7.24
C GLU A 40 -10.45 18.14 6.68
N LEU A 41 -11.65 18.06 7.25
CA LEU A 41 -12.71 19.00 6.87
C LEU A 41 -12.39 20.40 7.41
N PRO A 42 -12.76 21.48 6.70
CA PRO A 42 -12.42 22.86 7.10
C PRO A 42 -12.94 23.26 8.49
N ASP A 43 -14.05 22.69 8.92
CA ASP A 43 -14.68 22.93 10.23
C ASP A 43 -13.89 22.30 11.40
N GLN A 44 -13.08 21.28 11.13
CA GLN A 44 -12.25 20.59 12.11
C GLN A 44 -10.85 21.21 12.27
N VAL A 45 -10.49 22.18 11.42
CA VAL A 45 -9.17 22.80 11.44
C VAL A 45 -9.14 23.96 12.44
N PRO A 46 -8.22 23.95 13.44
CA PRO A 46 -8.09 25.04 14.39
C PRO A 46 -7.70 26.37 13.73
N VAL A 47 -8.11 27.48 14.34
CA VAL A 47 -7.77 28.83 13.85
C VAL A 47 -6.26 28.99 13.76
N GLY A 48 -5.78 29.41 12.59
CA GLY A 48 -4.35 29.63 12.31
C GLY A 48 -3.56 28.39 11.87
N HIS A 49 -4.19 27.21 11.80
CA HIS A 49 -3.55 25.99 11.31
C HIS A 49 -3.86 25.76 9.82
N ILE A 50 -2.97 25.02 9.14
CA ILE A 50 -3.17 24.54 7.77
C ILE A 50 -3.75 23.12 7.85
N PRO A 51 -4.78 22.77 7.03
CA PRO A 51 -5.38 21.44 7.11
C PRO A 51 -4.39 20.35 6.73
N ARG A 52 -4.35 19.28 7.53
CA ARG A 52 -3.43 18.16 7.32
C ARG A 52 -4.03 17.13 6.38
N SER A 53 -3.17 16.33 5.76
CA SER A 53 -3.56 15.24 4.88
C SER A 53 -3.02 13.92 5.40
N MET A 54 -3.78 12.84 5.17
CA MET A 54 -3.37 11.47 5.47
C MET A 54 -3.48 10.59 4.22
N THR A 55 -2.58 9.63 4.11
CA THR A 55 -2.60 8.63 3.03
C THR A 55 -3.42 7.42 3.44
N ILE A 56 -4.34 7.00 2.57
CA ILE A 56 -5.18 5.83 2.75
C ILE A 56 -4.90 4.84 1.61
N GLN A 57 -4.65 3.58 1.96
CA GLN A 57 -4.50 2.50 1.00
C GLN A 57 -5.78 1.67 0.94
N CYS A 58 -6.41 1.63 -0.24
CA CYS A 58 -7.57 0.80 -0.53
C CYS A 58 -7.13 -0.43 -1.35
N ARG A 59 -7.61 -1.61 -0.95
CA ARG A 59 -7.32 -2.88 -1.63
C ARG A 59 -8.60 -3.62 -2.01
N GLY A 60 -8.52 -4.42 -3.06
CA GLY A 60 -9.59 -5.33 -3.47
C GLY A 60 -10.92 -4.60 -3.72
N GLY A 61 -11.96 -4.98 -2.97
CA GLY A 61 -13.31 -4.42 -3.09
C GLY A 61 -13.44 -2.95 -2.67
N ASN A 62 -12.52 -2.44 -1.84
CA ASN A 62 -12.56 -1.06 -1.35
C ASN A 62 -12.00 -0.05 -2.36
N THR A 63 -11.50 -0.53 -3.51
CA THR A 63 -11.03 0.35 -4.59
C THR A 63 -12.21 0.92 -5.39
N ARG A 64 -12.05 2.15 -5.88
CA ARG A 64 -13.03 2.90 -6.69
C ARG A 64 -14.35 3.24 -5.99
N LEU A 65 -14.38 3.20 -4.65
CA LEU A 65 -15.55 3.62 -3.85
C LEU A 65 -15.63 5.12 -3.61
N VAL A 66 -14.54 5.84 -3.88
CA VAL A 66 -14.39 7.28 -3.58
C VAL A 66 -13.88 8.04 -4.79
N SER A 67 -14.35 9.28 -4.93
CA SER A 67 -13.90 10.23 -5.94
C SER A 67 -13.36 11.51 -5.28
N PRO A 68 -12.53 12.29 -5.98
CA PRO A 68 -12.07 13.59 -5.47
C PRO A 68 -13.24 14.50 -5.15
N GLY A 69 -13.20 15.16 -3.99
CA GLY A 69 -14.26 16.04 -3.50
C GLY A 69 -15.32 15.36 -2.64
N ASP A 70 -15.32 14.03 -2.56
CA ASP A 70 -16.26 13.30 -1.69
C ASP A 70 -15.91 13.47 -0.21
N VAL A 71 -16.93 13.71 0.62
CA VAL A 71 -16.81 13.62 2.08
C VAL A 71 -17.04 12.17 2.48
N VAL A 72 -16.04 11.57 3.14
CA VAL A 72 -16.04 10.14 3.43
C VAL A 72 -15.62 9.85 4.87
N THR A 73 -16.22 8.83 5.47
CA THR A 73 -15.73 8.20 6.69
C THR A 73 -15.05 6.89 6.31
N VAL A 74 -13.78 6.77 6.69
CA VAL A 74 -12.96 5.58 6.43
C VAL A 74 -12.60 4.92 7.75
N CYS A 75 -12.93 3.63 7.88
CA CYS A 75 -12.50 2.80 8.99
C CYS A 75 -11.40 1.85 8.51
N GLY A 76 -10.37 1.66 9.32
CA GLY A 76 -9.20 0.88 8.91
C GLY A 76 -8.17 0.69 10.00
N VAL A 77 -7.04 0.10 9.61
CA VAL A 77 -5.90 -0.14 10.51
C VAL A 77 -4.79 0.85 10.18
N PHE A 78 -4.32 1.59 11.18
CA PHE A 78 -3.22 2.53 11.02
C PHE A 78 -1.88 1.80 11.09
N LEU A 79 -1.08 1.89 10.03
CA LEU A 79 0.14 1.11 9.86
C LEU A 79 1.32 2.00 9.45
N PRO A 80 2.53 1.73 9.97
CA PRO A 80 3.73 2.37 9.47
C PRO A 80 4.17 1.75 8.14
N GLN A 81 4.56 2.58 7.19
CA GLN A 81 5.28 2.21 5.99
C GLN A 81 6.77 2.35 6.22
N ARG A 82 7.50 1.25 6.03
CA ARG A 82 8.97 1.27 6.14
C ARG A 82 9.57 1.93 4.92
N TYR A 83 10.50 2.86 5.15
CA TYR A 83 11.37 3.37 4.08
C TYR A 83 12.26 2.24 3.54
N GLN A 84 12.49 2.25 2.22
CA GLN A 84 13.41 1.32 1.56
C GLN A 84 14.51 2.09 0.82
N GLY A 85 15.66 1.45 0.60
CA GLY A 85 16.78 2.03 -0.15
C GLY A 85 17.43 3.24 0.55
N PHE A 86 17.88 4.21 -0.23
CA PHE A 86 18.58 5.41 0.29
C PHE A 86 17.72 6.27 1.23
N GLN A 87 16.39 6.18 1.16
CA GLN A 87 15.49 6.87 2.08
C GLN A 87 15.57 6.28 3.49
N ALA A 88 15.82 4.98 3.64
CA ALA A 88 15.99 4.33 4.94
C ALA A 88 17.25 4.81 5.68
N LEU A 89 18.31 5.18 4.95
CA LEU A 89 19.55 5.70 5.54
C LEU A 89 19.36 7.07 6.22
N LYS A 90 18.43 7.89 5.71
CA LYS A 90 18.14 9.23 6.25
C LYS A 90 17.02 9.23 7.29
N ALA A 91 16.09 8.27 7.22
CA ALA A 91 14.87 8.29 8.02
C ALA A 91 15.07 7.93 9.50
N GLY A 92 16.16 7.24 9.87
CA GLY A 92 16.39 6.84 11.26
C GLY A 92 15.23 6.01 11.83
N LEU A 93 14.61 6.48 12.93
CA LEU A 93 13.43 5.86 13.55
C LEU A 93 12.09 6.45 13.06
N ILE A 94 12.12 7.40 12.13
CA ILE A 94 10.91 7.99 11.54
C ILE A 94 10.32 6.98 10.57
N ALA A 95 9.01 6.78 10.64
CA ALA A 95 8.26 5.98 9.68
C ALA A 95 7.11 6.82 9.12
N ASP A 96 6.95 6.79 7.79
CA ASP A 96 5.69 7.23 7.19
C ASP A 96 4.56 6.34 7.68
N THR A 97 3.36 6.87 7.73
CA THR A 97 2.17 6.12 8.15
C THR A 97 1.07 6.23 7.13
N PHE A 98 0.26 5.19 7.04
CA PHE A 98 -0.93 5.17 6.20
C PHE A 98 -2.05 4.41 6.90
N LEU A 99 -3.28 4.68 6.50
CA LEU A 99 -4.45 3.93 6.93
C LEU A 99 -4.78 2.86 5.90
N LEU A 100 -4.81 1.58 6.30
CA LEU A 100 -5.31 0.50 5.48
C LEU A 100 -6.84 0.45 5.59
N ALA A 101 -7.55 0.81 4.53
CA ALA A 101 -9.01 0.90 4.55
C ALA A 101 -9.68 -0.48 4.61
N GLN A 102 -10.51 -0.69 5.63
CA GLN A 102 -11.36 -1.88 5.80
C GLN A 102 -12.80 -1.62 5.39
N ALA A 103 -13.33 -0.44 5.70
CA ALA A 103 -14.66 -0.01 5.30
C ALA A 103 -14.66 1.47 4.93
N VAL A 104 -15.46 1.84 3.92
CA VAL A 104 -15.58 3.21 3.43
C VAL A 104 -17.07 3.56 3.32
N THR A 105 -17.47 4.62 3.98
CA THR A 105 -18.84 5.16 3.92
C THR A 105 -18.78 6.56 3.33
N LYS A 106 -19.51 6.78 2.23
CA LYS A 106 -19.60 8.09 1.56
C LYS A 106 -20.80 8.86 2.11
N HIS A 107 -20.57 10.13 2.44
CA HIS A 107 -21.61 11.08 2.81
C HIS A 107 -22.14 11.80 1.57
N LYS A 108 -23.40 12.24 1.62
CA LYS A 108 -24.03 13.03 0.56
C LYS A 108 -23.70 14.51 0.70
#